data_AF-A0A530Z2P0-F1
#
_entry.id   AF-A0A530Z2P0-F1
#
_cell.length_a   1.000
_cell.length_b   1.000
_cell.length_c   1.000
_cell.angle_alpha   90.00
_cell.angle_beta   90.00
_cell.angle_gamma   90.00
#
_symmetry.space_group_name_H-M   'P 1'
#
loop_
_entity.id
_entity.type
_entity.pdbx_description
1 polymer ?
#
loop_
_entity_poly.entity_id
_entity_poly.type
_entity_poly.pdbx_seq_one_letter_code
_entity_poly.pdbx_strand_id
1 'polypeptide(L)' 'MEPYKTTLERAFELARSGVCADFAQIRAKLRAERYDLDQLQGLMLRKQLNEICQQARASDDK' A
#
# COMPACT_ATOMS: atom_id res chain seq x y z
N MET A 1 -7.05 23.43 -0.24
CA MET A 1 -7.30 22.06 0.24
C MET A 1 -6.22 21.21 -0.37
N GLU A 2 -5.21 20.85 0.42
CA GLU A 2 -4.18 19.90 -0.01
C GLU A 2 -4.87 18.58 -0.38
N PRO A 3 -4.45 17.92 -1.47
CA PRO A 3 -5.23 16.83 -2.04
C PRO A 3 -5.35 15.71 -1.01
N TYR A 4 -6.58 15.41 -0.60
CA TYR A 4 -6.90 14.27 0.25
C TYR A 4 -6.49 13.01 -0.51
N LYS A 5 -5.26 12.52 -0.28
CA LYS A 5 -4.80 11.24 -0.82
C LYS A 5 -5.81 10.18 -0.45
N THR A 6 -6.36 9.49 -1.44
CA THR A 6 -7.30 8.40 -1.21
C THR A 6 -6.59 7.23 -0.54
N THR A 7 -7.36 6.32 0.08
CA THR A 7 -6.81 5.08 0.66
C THR A 7 -6.01 4.31 -0.39
N LEU A 8 -6.48 4.27 -1.64
CA LEU A 8 -5.79 3.62 -2.74
C LEU A 8 -4.43 4.26 -3.02
N GLU A 9 -4.39 5.57 -3.21
CA GLU A 9 -3.13 6.28 -3.46
C GLU A 9 -2.13 6.04 -2.33
N ARG A 10 -2.58 6.11 -1.07
CA ARG A 10 -1.73 5.85 0.08
C ARG A 10 -1.25 4.39 0.14
N ALA A 11 -2.10 3.43 -0.23
CA ALA A 11 -1.71 2.02 -0.33
C ALA A 11 -0.60 1.80 -1.36
N PHE A 12 -0.72 2.41 -2.54
CA PHE A 12 0.28 2.34 -3.60
C PHE A 12 1.59 3.04 -3.20
N GLU A 13 1.53 4.18 -2.50
CA GLU A 13 2.73 4.83 -1.95
C GLU A 13 3.46 3.91 -0.96
N LEU A 14 2.72 3.33 0.00
CA LEU A 14 3.30 2.42 1.00
C LEU A 14 3.92 1.17 0.36
N ALA A 15 3.30 0.66 -0.70
CA ALA A 15 3.82 -0.48 -1.46
C ALA A 15 5.10 -0.11 -2.23
N ARG A 16 5.09 1.02 -2.94
CA ARG A 16 6.24 1.51 -3.73
C ARG A 16 7.41 1.96 -2.88
N SER A 17 7.14 2.42 -1.66
CA SER A 17 8.19 2.86 -0.72
C SER A 17 9.02 1.70 -0.16
N GLY A 18 8.64 0.44 -0.38
CA GLY A 18 9.35 -0.74 0.14
C GLY A 18 9.23 -0.98 1.65
N VAL A 19 8.67 -0.02 2.39
CA VAL A 19 8.47 -0.07 3.85
C VAL A 19 7.57 -1.23 4.27
N CYS A 20 6.53 -1.54 3.48
CA CYS A 20 5.64 -2.67 3.75
C CYS A 20 6.09 -3.93 2.99
N ALA A 21 6.10 -5.09 3.66
CA ALA A 21 6.42 -6.38 3.00
C ALA A 21 5.31 -6.93 2.13
N ASP A 22 4.08 -6.64 2.54
CA ASP A 22 2.90 -7.29 2.05
C ASP A 22 1.67 -6.44 2.35
N PHE A 23 0.57 -6.82 1.73
CA PHE A 23 -0.72 -6.15 1.89
C PHE A 23 -1.19 -6.06 3.34
N ALA A 24 -0.85 -7.01 4.21
CA ALA A 24 -1.29 -6.95 5.61
C ALA A 24 -0.62 -5.78 6.34
N GLN A 25 0.67 -5.54 6.08
CA GLN A 25 1.38 -4.36 6.62
C GLN A 25 0.84 -3.04 6.05
N ILE A 26 0.55 -2.98 4.75
CA ILE A 26 -0.09 -1.79 4.15
C ILE A 26 -1.40 -1.50 4.86
N ARG A 27 -2.23 -2.52 5.05
CA ARG A 27 -3.54 -2.41 5.69
C ARG A 27 -3.42 -1.98 7.15
N ALA A 28 -2.42 -2.47 7.88
CA ALA A 28 -2.14 -2.06 9.26
C ALA A 28 -1.72 -0.58 9.35
N LYS A 29 -0.82 -0.13 8.45
CA LYS A 29 -0.39 1.27 8.33
C LYS A 29 -1.56 2.20 8.02
N LEU A 30 -2.37 1.86 7.02
CA LEU A 30 -3.53 2.65 6.64
C LEU A 30 -4.56 2.74 7.77
N ARG A 31 -4.79 1.65 8.51
CA ARG A 31 -5.64 1.65 9.70
C ARG A 31 -5.11 2.58 10.79
N ALA A 32 -3.79 2.59 11.02
CA ALA A 32 -3.15 3.49 11.98
C ALA A 32 -3.26 4.96 11.56
N GLU A 33 -3.18 5.22 10.25
CA GLU A 33 -3.38 6.53 9.64
C GLU A 33 -4.87 6.92 9.50
N ARG A 34 -5.81 6.12 10.05
CA ARG A 34 -7.26 6.35 10.02
C ARG A 34 -7.87 6.40 8.62
N TYR A 35 -7.23 5.76 7.63
CA TYR A 35 -7.82 5.57 6.31
C TYR A 35 -8.92 4.50 6.31
N ASP A 36 -9.90 4.71 5.44
CA ASP A 36 -10.98 3.76 5.24
C ASP A 36 -10.53 2.60 4.36
N LEU A 37 -10.56 1.38 4.90
CA LEU A 37 -10.06 0.18 4.23
C LEU A 37 -11.11 -0.47 3.32
N ASP A 38 -12.33 0.05 3.26
CA ASP A 38 -13.40 -0.52 2.44
C ASP A 38 -13.06 -0.44 0.95
N GLN A 39 -12.31 0.58 0.55
CA GLN A 39 -11.78 0.70 -0.82
C GLN A 39 -10.68 -0.31 -1.16
N LEU A 40 -10.15 -1.04 -0.18
CA LEU A 40 -9.11 -2.06 -0.37
C LEU A 40 -9.69 -3.48 -0.46
N GLN A 41 -10.97 -3.60 -0.84
CA GLN A 41 -11.61 -4.88 -1.04
C GLN A 41 -11.41 -5.37 -2.49
N GLY A 42 -10.63 -6.44 -2.64
CA GLY A 42 -10.42 -7.09 -3.94
C GLY A 42 -9.19 -7.99 -3.97
N LEU A 43 -9.36 -9.23 -4.42
CA LEU A 43 -8.26 -10.19 -4.57
C LEU A 43 -7.19 -9.69 -5.56
N MET A 44 -7.62 -9.05 -6.65
CA MET A 44 -6.71 -8.50 -7.67
C MET A 44 -5.89 -7.33 -7.14
N LEU A 45 -6.52 -6.39 -6.43
CA LEU A 45 -5.84 -5.25 -5.80
C LEU A 45 -4.82 -5.71 -4.75
N ARG A 46 -5.19 -6.70 -3.93
CA ARG A 46 -4.29 -7.32 -2.95
C ARG A 46 -3.07 -7.96 -3.62
N LYS A 47 -3.28 -8.69 -4.72
CA LYS A 47 -2.17 -9.28 -5.49
C LYS A 47 -1.25 -8.20 -6.04
N GLN A 48 -1.83 -7.18 -6.68
CA GLN A 48 -1.08 -6.08 -7.30
C GLN A 48 -0.24 -5.29 -6.28
N LEU A 49 -0.80 -4.95 -5.11
CA LEU A 49 -0.05 -4.29 -4.03
C LEU A 49 1.09 -5.16 -3.48
N ASN A 50 0.86 -6.47 -3.38
CA ASN A 50 1.91 -7.40 -2.93
C ASN A 50 3.05 -7.49 -3.94
N GLU A 51 2.74 -7.62 -5.22
CA GLU A 51 3.75 -7.62 -6.30
C GLU A 51 4.57 -6.33 -6.28
N ILE A 52 3.94 -5.17 -6.07
CA ILE A 52 4.64 -3.89 -5.96
C ILE A 52 5.53 -3.83 -4.73
N CYS A 53 5.08 -4.32 -3.56
CA CYS A 53 5.94 -4.41 -2.37
C CYS A 53 7.21 -5.23 -2.63
N GLN A 54 7.06 -6.37 -3.30
CA GLN A 54 8.18 -7.25 -3.63
C GLN A 54 9.14 -6.57 -4.62
N GLN A 55 8.60 -5.93 -5.66
CA GLN A 55 9.41 -5.21 -6.65
C GLN A 55 10.14 -4.00 -6.04
N ALA A 56 9.46 -3.24 -5.17
CA ALA A 56 10.06 -2.08 -4.51
C ALA A 56 11.24 -2.47 -3.62
N ARG A 57 11.11 -3.55 -2.85
CA ARG A 57 12.23 -4.09 -2.05
C ARG A 57 13.38 -4.61 -2.89
N ALA A 58 13.06 -5.29 -4.00
CA ALA A 58 14.10 -5.74 -4.93
C ALA A 58 14.83 -4.59 -5.63
N SER A 59 14.23 -3.38 -5.65
CA SER A 59 14.81 -2.19 -6.29
C SER A 59 15.58 -1.28 -5.32
N ASP A 60 15.31 -1.36 -4.01
CA ASP A 60 15.99 -0.59 -2.95
C ASP A 60 17.36 -1.19 -2.56
N ASP A 61 17.64 -2.44 -2.94
CA ASP A 61 18.91 -3.14 -2.74
C ASP A 61 19.98 -2.81 -3.83
N LYS A 62 19.99 -1.59 -4.39
CA LYS A 62 20.97 -1.21 -5.42
C LYS A 62 21.65 0.13 -5.17
#